data_AF-A0A371HAR2-F1
#
_entry.id   AF-A0A371HAR2-F1
#
_cell.length_a   1.000
_cell.length_b   1.000
_cell.length_c   1.000
_cell.angle_alpha   90.00
_cell.angle_beta   90.00
_cell.angle_gamma   90.00
#
_symmetry.space_group_name_H-M   'P 1'
#
loop_
_entity.id
_entity.type
_entity.pdbx_description
1 polymer ?
#
loop_
_entity_poly.entity_id
_entity_poly.type
_entity_poly.pdbx_seq_one_letter_code
_entity_poly.pdbx_strand_id
1 'polypeptide(L)'
;MAEQREDELHQQIAIMKAVVERIERLAREVPFSEEIDGTPIPANFRELAVDPFDGTQDPQAHLQAFQTQMYISGGNDSLSYKLFLSTLRGVAMH
;
A
#
# COMPACT_ATOMS: atom_id res chain seq x y z
N MET A 1 34.67 -31.31 -6.88
CA MET A 1 34.86 -29.93 -7.37
C MET A 1 33.69 -29.45 -8.22
N ALA A 2 33.23 -30.19 -9.24
CA ALA A 2 32.10 -29.78 -10.08
C ALA A 2 30.73 -29.92 -9.38
N GLU A 3 30.44 -31.08 -8.77
CA GLU A 3 29.19 -31.32 -8.01
C GLU A 3 28.97 -30.28 -6.90
N GLN A 4 30.00 -30.00 -6.11
CA GLN A 4 29.89 -29.02 -5.01
C GLN A 4 29.51 -27.61 -5.49
N ARG A 5 29.94 -27.22 -6.70
CA ARG A 5 29.52 -25.93 -7.29
C ARG A 5 28.10 -25.96 -7.81
N GLU A 6 27.62 -27.13 -8.23
CA GLU A 6 26.24 -27.34 -8.66
C GLU A 6 25.28 -27.28 -7.48
N ASP A 7 25.65 -27.90 -6.35
CA ASP A 7 24.90 -27.83 -5.10
C ASP A 7 24.83 -26.40 -4.55
N GLU A 8 25.93 -25.65 -4.59
CA GLU A 8 25.93 -24.22 -4.21
C GLU A 8 25.02 -23.37 -5.11
N LEU A 9 24.96 -23.67 -6.40
CA LEU A 9 24.08 -22.97 -7.33
C LEU A 9 22.61 -23.28 -7.04
N HIS A 10 22.27 -24.55 -6.82
CA HIS A 10 20.91 -24.96 -6.44
C HIS A 10 20.48 -24.33 -5.10
N GLN A 11 21.39 -24.27 -4.13
CA GLN A 11 21.14 -23.62 -2.85
C GLN A 11 20.88 -22.11 -3.03
N GLN A 12 21.68 -21.41 -3.84
CA GLN A 12 21.47 -19.99 -4.13
C GLN A 12 20.13 -19.75 -4.84
N ILE A 13 19.75 -20.59 -5.80
CA ILE A 13 18.45 -20.50 -6.48
C ILE A 13 17.30 -20.70 -5.50
N ALA A 14 17.41 -21.67 -4.58
CA ALA A 14 16.39 -21.93 -3.57
C ALA A 14 16.21 -20.73 -2.62
N ILE A 15 17.32 -20.11 -2.19
CA ILE A 15 17.30 -18.90 -1.35
C ILE A 15 16.65 -17.74 -2.12
N MET A 16 17.04 -17.53 -3.38
CA MET A 16 16.49 -16.45 -4.21
C MET A 16 14.97 -16.60 -4.39
N LYS A 17 14.50 -17.83 -4.65
CA LYS A 17 13.06 -18.12 -4.76
C LYS A 17 12.32 -17.83 -3.46
N ALA A 18 12.85 -18.25 -2.31
CA ALA A 18 12.23 -17.99 -1.02
C ALA A 18 12.15 -16.49 -0.70
N VAL A 19 13.16 -15.71 -1.10
CA VAL A 19 13.14 -14.24 -0.96
C VAL A 19 12.07 -13.62 -1.86
N VAL A 20 11.98 -14.05 -3.12
CA VAL A 20 10.95 -13.58 -4.06
C VAL A 20 9.55 -13.89 -3.54
N GLU A 21 9.27 -15.12 -3.10
CA GLU A 21 7.97 -15.50 -2.53
C GLU A 21 7.62 -14.67 -1.28
N ARG A 22 8.61 -14.32 -0.45
CA ARG A 22 8.39 -13.46 0.71
C ARG A 22 8.04 -12.03 0.30
N ILE A 23 8.73 -11.48 -0.70
CA ILE A 23 8.44 -10.14 -1.25
C ILE A 23 7.04 -10.13 -1.86
N GLU A 24 6.68 -11.15 -2.65
CA GLU A 24 5.35 -11.28 -3.26
C GLU A 24 4.24 -11.39 -2.21
N ARG A 25 4.49 -12.11 -1.11
CA ARG A 25 3.53 -12.21 -0.01
C ARG A 25 3.36 -10.88 0.71
N LEU A 26 4.45 -10.17 1.00
CA LEU A 26 4.40 -8.83 1.60
C LEU A 26 3.67 -7.85 0.68
N ALA A 27 3.96 -7.86 -0.62
CA ALA A 27 3.25 -7.05 -1.62
C ALA A 27 1.76 -7.42 -1.77
N ARG A 28 1.35 -8.62 -1.35
CA ARG A 28 -0.06 -9.03 -1.29
C ARG A 28 -0.76 -8.56 -0.01
N GLU A 29 0.00 -8.33 1.07
CA GLU A 29 -0.51 -7.85 2.36
C GLU A 29 -0.54 -6.32 2.45
N VAL A 30 0.39 -5.62 1.78
CA VAL A 30 0.38 -4.17 1.66
C VAL A 30 0.14 -3.77 0.19
N PRO A 31 -0.98 -3.09 -0.12
CA PRO A 31 -1.34 -2.72 -1.49
C PRO A 31 -0.47 -1.61 -2.09
N PHE A 32 0.53 -1.12 -1.36
CA PHE A 32 1.38 0.01 -1.74
C PHE A 32 2.86 -0.36 -1.71
N SER A 33 3.67 0.41 -2.46
CA SER A 33 5.13 0.33 -2.39
C SER A 33 5.65 0.75 -1.01
N GLU A 34 6.86 0.32 -0.67
CA GLU A 34 7.54 0.73 0.59
C GLU A 34 7.66 2.26 0.71
N GLU A 35 7.74 2.99 -0.40
CA GLU A 35 7.77 4.45 -0.42
C GLU A 35 6.46 5.06 0.11
N ILE A 36 5.32 4.56 -0.39
CA ILE A 36 4.00 5.02 0.02
C ILE A 36 3.70 4.56 1.45
N ASP A 37 3.96 3.30 1.79
CA ASP A 37 3.73 2.77 3.13
C ASP A 37 4.66 3.43 4.17
N GLY A 38 5.90 3.72 3.81
CA GLY A 38 6.87 4.43 4.65
C GLY A 38 6.60 5.93 4.81
N THR A 39 5.62 6.49 4.08
CA THR A 39 5.33 7.93 4.14
C THR A 39 4.87 8.33 5.55
N PRO A 40 5.59 9.24 6.24
CA PRO A 40 5.21 9.67 7.57
C PRO A 40 3.96 10.53 7.51
N ILE A 41 3.02 10.28 8.43
CA ILE A 41 1.85 11.13 8.61
C ILE A 41 2.29 12.31 9.50
N PRO A 42 2.18 13.57 9.04
CA PRO A 42 2.56 14.72 9.84
C PRO A 42 1.78 14.77 11.16
N ALA A 43 2.43 15.15 12.27
CA ALA A 43 1.78 15.18 13.58
C ALA A 43 0.63 16.21 13.68
N ASN A 44 0.64 17.23 12.82
CA ASN A 44 -0.40 18.25 12.68
C ASN A 44 -1.45 17.89 11.63
N PHE A 45 -1.39 16.69 11.03
CA PHE A 45 -2.38 16.23 10.08
C PHE A 45 -3.71 16.06 10.79
N ARG A 46 -4.73 16.79 10.34
CA ARG A 46 -6.09 16.63 10.88
C ARG A 46 -6.63 15.30 10.39
N GLU A 47 -7.35 14.60 11.27
CA GLU A 47 -8.07 13.39 10.92
C GLU A 47 -8.94 13.62 9.67
N LEU A 48 -8.99 12.63 8.77
CA LEU A 48 -9.76 12.72 7.54
C LEU A 48 -11.25 12.79 7.87
N ALA A 49 -11.85 13.96 7.68
CA ALA A 49 -13.28 14.15 7.83
C ALA A 49 -14.03 13.77 6.54
N VAL A 50 -13.82 12.54 6.05
CA VAL A 50 -14.46 12.00 4.85
C VAL A 50 -15.21 10.74 5.25
N ASP A 51 -16.49 10.65 4.90
CA ASP A 51 -17.28 9.46 5.16
C ASP A 51 -16.66 8.25 4.46
N PRO A 52 -16.53 7.09 5.12
CA PRO A 52 -16.01 5.90 4.48
C PRO A 52 -16.87 5.48 3.29
N PHE A 53 -16.20 5.12 2.19
CA PHE A 53 -16.81 4.62 0.96
C PHE A 53 -17.06 3.12 1.07
N ASP A 54 -18.32 2.72 1.06
CA ASP A 54 -18.71 1.31 1.14
C ASP A 54 -18.99 0.64 -0.21
N GLY A 55 -18.87 1.39 -1.31
CA GLY A 55 -19.20 0.93 -2.67
C GLY A 55 -20.62 1.25 -3.14
N THR A 56 -21.48 1.79 -2.27
CA THR A 56 -22.87 2.15 -2.61
C THR A 56 -23.08 3.63 -2.86
N GLN A 57 -22.19 4.47 -2.34
CA GLN A 57 -22.19 5.93 -2.55
C GLN A 57 -21.72 6.29 -3.98
N ASP A 58 -21.89 7.55 -4.37
CA ASP A 58 -21.32 8.07 -5.62
C ASP A 58 -19.78 8.11 -5.55
N PRO A 59 -19.06 7.35 -6.39
CA PRO A 59 -17.60 7.32 -6.38
C PRO A 59 -16.98 8.70 -6.67
N GLN A 60 -17.63 9.51 -7.50
CA GLN A 60 -17.10 10.82 -7.88
C GLN A 60 -17.21 11.82 -6.73
N ALA A 61 -18.34 11.81 -6.03
CA ALA A 61 -18.53 12.63 -4.84
C ALA A 61 -17.54 12.25 -3.72
N HIS A 62 -17.32 10.95 -3.50
CA HIS A 62 -16.33 10.48 -2.52
C HIS A 62 -14.92 10.95 -2.87
N LEU A 63 -14.51 10.78 -4.13
CA LEU A 63 -13.19 11.20 -4.60
C LEU A 63 -12.99 12.71 -4.42
N GLN A 64 -14.00 13.52 -4.76
CA GLN A 64 -13.94 14.96 -4.61
C GLN A 64 -13.85 15.40 -3.14
N ALA A 65 -14.60 14.77 -2.24
CA ALA A 65 -14.54 15.03 -0.80
C ALA A 65 -13.14 14.70 -0.26
N PHE A 66 -12.59 13.54 -0.63
CA PHE A 66 -11.25 13.14 -0.26
C PHE A 66 -10.18 14.12 -0.76
N GLN A 67 -10.19 14.47 -2.04
CA GLN A 67 -9.23 15.42 -2.62
C GLN A 67 -9.29 16.79 -1.94
N THR A 68 -10.50 17.27 -1.64
CA THR A 68 -10.70 18.53 -0.91
C THR A 68 -10.07 18.47 0.48
N GLN A 69 -10.27 17.37 1.21
CA GLN A 69 -9.69 17.18 2.54
C GLN A 69 -8.16 17.09 2.49
N MET A 70 -7.59 16.38 1.51
CA MET A 70 -6.15 16.30 1.32
C MET A 70 -5.52 17.66 1.01
N TYR A 71 -6.17 18.47 0.16
CA TYR A 71 -5.74 19.82 -0.15
C TYR A 71 -5.73 20.72 1.11
N ILE A 72 -6.81 20.71 1.90
CA ILE A 72 -6.91 21.50 3.14
C ILE A 72 -5.85 21.06 4.17
N SER A 73 -5.56 19.76 4.24
CA SER A 73 -4.62 19.20 5.21
C SER A 73 -3.15 19.30 4.77
N GLY A 74 -2.87 19.85 3.58
CA GLY A 74 -1.52 19.97 3.03
C GLY A 74 -0.90 18.61 2.66
N GLY A 75 -1.74 17.64 2.31
CA GLY A 75 -1.28 16.31 1.89
C GLY A 75 -0.56 16.34 0.55
N ASN A 76 0.44 15.47 0.40
CA ASN A 76 1.09 15.19 -0.88
C ASN A 76 0.53 13.91 -1.51
N ASP A 77 0.93 13.61 -2.74
CA ASP A 77 0.43 12.44 -3.48
C ASP A 77 0.66 11.13 -2.71
N SER A 78 1.86 10.93 -2.17
CA SER A 78 2.21 9.73 -1.42
C SER A 78 1.32 9.52 -0.18
N LEU A 79 1.11 10.58 0.60
CA LEU A 79 0.23 10.56 1.75
C LEU A 79 -1.23 10.36 1.32
N SER A 80 -1.64 10.93 0.19
CA SER A 80 -2.98 10.77 -0.36
C SER A 80 -3.25 9.31 -0.74
N TYR A 81 -2.32 8.64 -1.41
CA TYR A 81 -2.47 7.21 -1.70
C TYR A 81 -2.57 6.38 -0.43
N LYS A 82 -1.64 6.58 0.51
CA LYS A 82 -1.64 5.86 1.80
C LYS A 82 -2.96 6.02 2.56
N LEU A 83 -3.51 7.22 2.56
CA LEU A 83 -4.72 7.55 3.31
C LEU A 83 -6.02 7.21 2.58
N PHE A 84 -6.02 7.11 1.25
CA PHE A 84 -7.23 6.81 0.49
C PHE A 84 -7.83 5.45 0.90
N LEU A 85 -6.99 4.43 1.11
CA LEU A 85 -7.47 3.12 1.57
C LEU A 85 -8.14 3.17 2.93
N SER A 86 -7.71 4.06 3.83
CA SER A 86 -8.36 4.23 5.13
C SER A 86 -9.79 4.76 5.02
N THR A 87 -10.15 5.32 3.86
CA THR A 87 -11.51 5.78 3.56
C THR A 87 -12.39 4.71 2.92
N LEU A 88 -11.87 3.50 2.65
CA LEU A 88 -12.67 2.42 2.06
C LEU A 88 -13.21 1.48 3.15
N ARG A 89 -14.41 0.93 2.93
CA ARG A 89 -15.05 -0.03 3.83
C ARG A 89 -15.88 -1.06 3.06
N GLY A 90 -16.19 -2.18 3.71
CA GLY A 90 -17.18 -3.13 3.19
C GLY A 90 -16.73 -3.75 1.87
N VAL A 91 -17.61 -3.74 0.87
CA VAL A 91 -17.31 -4.33 -0.45
C VAL A 91 -16.28 -3.51 -1.24
N ALA A 92 -16.00 -2.26 -0.86
CA ALA A 92 -14.96 -1.47 -1.52
C ALA A 92 -13.53 -1.87 -1.12
N MET A 93 -13.37 -2.70 -0.07
CA MET A 93 -12.07 -3.20 0.40
C MET A 93 -11.67 -4.54 -0.22
N HIS A 94 -12.54 -5.19 -0.99
CA HIS A 94 -12.40 -6.57 -1.48
C HIS A 94 -12.76 -6.69 -2.96
#